data_AF-A0A8J2JIS1-F1
#
_entry.id   AF-A0A8J2JIS1-F1
#
_cell.length_a   1.000
_cell.length_b   1.000
_cell.length_c   1.000
_cell.angle_alpha   90.00
_cell.angle_beta   90.00
_cell.angle_gamma   90.00
#
_symmetry.space_group_name_H-M   'P 1'
#
loop_
_entity.id
_entity.type
_entity.pdbx_description
1 polymer ?
#
loop_
_entity_poly.entity_id
_entity_poly.type
_entity_poly.pdbx_seq_one_letter_code
_entity_poly.pdbx_strand_id
1 'polypeptide(L)'
;MKPDQDSVPEEQHTPSRKKFEIFDTFNLYLGPTMIFFHLLAVYGCLVVLAGHVSWKIIVYQYVVFLFSGFGIVAGAHRLWAHKAYKAKLPLRIFLMVCNTLALQ
;
A
#
# COMPACT_ATOMS: atom_id res chain seq x y z
N MET A 1 -58.75 -1.71 1.37
CA MET A 1 -57.93 -1.60 2.60
C MET A 1 -56.56 -2.18 2.27
N LYS A 2 -55.58 -1.34 1.92
CA LYS A 2 -54.22 -1.80 1.62
C LYS A 2 -53.56 -2.10 2.98
N PRO A 3 -52.98 -3.29 3.20
CA PRO A 3 -52.36 -3.60 4.49
C PRO A 3 -51.22 -2.62 4.75
N ASP A 4 -51.22 -2.06 5.95
CA ASP A 4 -50.28 -1.08 6.46
C ASP A 4 -48.87 -1.70 6.54
N GLN A 5 -48.02 -1.32 5.58
CA GLN A 5 -46.63 -1.77 5.46
C GLN A 5 -45.72 -1.10 6.50
N ASP A 6 -46.24 -0.19 7.33
CA ASP A 6 -45.44 0.58 8.30
C ASP A 6 -45.24 -0.18 9.63
N SER A 7 -45.75 -1.41 9.72
CA SER A 7 -45.69 -2.26 10.92
C SER A 7 -44.66 -3.39 10.87
N VAL A 8 -43.90 -3.52 9.77
CA VAL A 8 -42.76 -4.46 9.74
C VAL A 8 -41.66 -3.83 10.60
N PRO A 9 -41.24 -4.46 11.72
CA PRO A 9 -40.14 -3.96 12.51
C PRO A 9 -38.90 -3.87 11.60
N GLU A 10 -38.33 -2.68 11.47
CA GLU A 10 -37.09 -2.48 10.71
C GLU A 10 -36.04 -3.42 11.31
N GLU A 11 -35.64 -4.45 10.56
CA GLU A 11 -34.65 -5.43 11.02
C GLU A 11 -33.33 -4.68 11.18
N GLN A 12 -33.06 -4.26 12.41
CA GLN A 12 -31.89 -3.47 12.78
C GLN A 12 -30.66 -4.32 12.46
N HIS A 13 -30.04 -4.06 11.30
CA HIS A 13 -28.88 -4.77 10.79
C HIS A 13 -27.69 -4.52 11.74
N THR A 14 -27.62 -5.32 12.80
CA THR A 14 -26.48 -5.35 13.70
C THR A 14 -25.30 -5.94 12.94
N PRO A 15 -24.17 -5.21 12.82
CA PRO A 15 -23.03 -5.74 12.10
C PRO A 15 -22.58 -7.04 12.79
N SER A 16 -22.50 -8.12 12.01
CA SER A 16 -22.06 -9.43 12.49
C SER A 16 -20.76 -9.31 13.29
N ARG A 17 -20.72 -9.90 14.49
CA ARG A 17 -19.54 -9.94 15.39
C ARG A 17 -18.22 -10.24 14.69
N LYS A 18 -18.24 -11.09 13.65
CA LYS A 18 -17.07 -11.42 12.83
C LYS A 18 -16.47 -10.21 12.11
N LYS A 19 -17.29 -9.26 11.64
CA LYS A 19 -16.82 -8.03 11.00
C LYS A 19 -16.08 -7.14 12.02
N PHE A 20 -16.55 -7.12 13.26
CA PHE A 20 -15.93 -6.37 14.35
C PHE A 20 -14.58 -6.99 14.74
N GLU A 21 -14.51 -8.31 14.91
CA GLU A 21 -13.26 -9.02 15.22
C GLU A 21 -12.20 -8.89 14.10
N ILE A 22 -12.63 -8.96 12.84
CA ILE A 22 -11.74 -8.74 11.69
C ILE A 22 -11.25 -7.30 11.66
N PHE A 23 -12.14 -6.33 11.89
CA PHE A 23 -11.79 -4.91 11.93
C PHE A 23 -10.84 -4.59 13.07
N ASP A 24 -11.07 -5.15 14.26
CA ASP A 24 -10.22 -4.98 15.43
C ASP A 24 -8.85 -5.61 15.23
N THR A 25 -8.79 -6.82 14.67
CA THR A 25 -7.51 -7.50 14.36
C THR A 25 -6.72 -6.73 13.30
N PHE A 26 -7.41 -6.22 12.27
CA PHE A 26 -6.81 -5.39 11.23
C PHE A 26 -6.27 -4.08 11.79
N ASN A 27 -7.06 -3.39 12.61
CA ASN A 27 -6.66 -2.12 13.22
C ASN A 27 -5.53 -2.29 14.24
N LEU A 28 -5.55 -3.39 15.00
CA LEU A 28 -4.55 -3.73 16.00
C LEU A 28 -3.20 -4.11 15.37
N TYR A 29 -3.17 -4.68 14.17
CA TYR A 29 -1.92 -5.13 13.53
C TYR A 29 -1.43 -4.18 12.43
N LEU A 30 -2.32 -3.72 11.55
CA LEU A 30 -1.96 -2.88 10.41
C LEU A 30 -1.68 -1.43 10.81
N GLY A 31 -2.50 -0.87 11.70
CA GLY A 31 -2.37 0.50 12.20
C GLY A 31 -0.99 0.81 12.82
N PRO A 32 -0.54 0.07 13.86
CA PRO A 32 0.76 0.31 14.46
C PRO A 32 1.93 0.01 13.53
N THR A 33 1.79 -0.93 12.58
CA THR A 33 2.82 -1.21 11.57
C THR A 33 3.07 0.01 10.67
N MET A 34 2.00 0.69 10.23
CA MET A 34 2.14 1.93 9.45
C MET A 34 2.82 3.02 10.27
N ILE A 35 2.39 3.23 11.53
CA ILE A 35 2.99 4.24 12.41
C ILE A 35 4.49 3.97 12.62
N PHE A 36 4.86 2.71 12.85
CA PHE A 36 6.25 2.28 13.01
C PHE A 36 7.11 2.64 11.79
N PHE A 37 6.65 2.36 10.56
CA PHE A 37 7.39 2.71 9.35
C PHE A 37 7.56 4.24 9.17
N HIS A 38 6.55 5.03 9.53
CA HIS A 38 6.65 6.49 9.45
C HIS A 38 7.63 7.05 10.49
N LEU A 39 7.64 6.53 11.72
CA LEU A 39 8.62 6.91 12.74
C LEU A 39 10.05 6.53 12.31
N LEU A 40 10.24 5.36 11.70
CA LEU A 40 11.52 4.93 11.15
C LEU A 40 11.98 5.86 10.01
N ALA A 41 11.06 6.30 9.14
CA ALA A 41 11.37 7.24 8.07
C ALA A 41 11.82 8.61 8.61
N VAL A 42 11.15 9.13 9.64
CA VAL A 42 11.57 10.38 10.31
C VAL A 42 12.95 10.22 10.95
N TYR A 43 13.19 9.12 11.67
CA TYR A 43 14.51 8.83 12.25
C TYR A 43 15.60 8.75 11.17
N GLY A 44 15.35 8.03 10.07
CA GLY A 44 16.29 7.95 8.94
C GLY A 44 16.60 9.32 8.34
N CYS A 45 15.59 10.19 8.20
CA CYS A 45 15.78 11.57 7.74
C CYS A 45 16.69 12.36 8.68
N LEU A 46 16.46 12.28 10.00
CA LEU A 46 17.30 12.95 11.00
C LEU A 46 18.76 12.47 10.94
N VAL A 47 18.99 11.16 10.77
CA VAL A 47 20.35 10.58 10.68
C VAL A 47 21.08 11.06 9.41
N VAL A 48 20.36 11.20 8.30
CA VAL A 48 20.91 11.78 7.06
C VAL A 48 21.26 13.26 7.24
N LEU A 49 20.36 14.05 7.85
CA LEU A 49 20.58 15.48 8.12
C LEU A 49 21.72 15.72 9.12
N ALA A 50 21.88 14.83 10.10
CA ALA A 50 22.99 14.87 11.06
C ALA A 50 24.36 14.55 10.43
N GLY A 51 24.41 14.12 9.16
CA GLY A 51 25.65 13.86 8.44
C GLY A 51 26.33 12.53 8.83
N HIS A 52 25.65 11.66 9.57
CA HIS A 52 26.19 10.36 10.01
C HIS A 52 26.15 9.28 8.90
N VAL A 53 25.78 9.65 7.67
CA VAL A 53 25.56 8.73 6.55
C VAL A 53 26.55 9.01 5.42
N SER A 54 27.18 7.94 4.91
CA SER A 54 28.04 8.04 3.73
C SER A 54 27.25 8.43 2.47
N TRP A 55 27.82 9.31 1.63
CA TRP A 55 27.22 9.71 0.34
C TRP A 55 26.79 8.52 -0.54
N LYS A 56 27.54 7.41 -0.49
CA LYS A 56 27.22 6.16 -1.20
C LYS A 56 25.82 5.62 -0.86
N ILE A 57 25.41 5.72 0.40
CA ILE A 57 24.11 5.23 0.88
C ILE A 57 22.99 6.13 0.36
N ILE A 58 23.23 7.45 0.32
CA ILE A 58 22.27 8.42 -0.22
C ILE A 58 22.02 8.15 -1.72
N VAL A 59 23.09 7.95 -2.49
CA VAL A 59 22.98 7.60 -3.92
C VAL A 59 22.25 6.28 -4.12
N TYR A 60 22.60 5.25 -3.34
CA TYR A 60 21.93 3.95 -3.40
C TYR A 60 20.43 4.07 -3.12
N GLN A 61 20.05 4.79 -2.07
CA GLN A 61 18.66 5.02 -1.70
C GLN A 61 17.88 5.73 -2.81
N TYR A 62 18.48 6.74 -3.44
CA TYR A 62 17.87 7.48 -4.54
C TYR A 62 17.63 6.58 -5.76
N VAL A 63 18.61 5.73 -6.12
CA VAL A 63 18.49 4.79 -7.24
C VAL A 63 17.37 3.79 -6.99
N VAL A 64 17.31 3.19 -5.80
CA VAL A 64 16.24 2.24 -5.44
C VAL A 64 14.86 2.91 -5.47
N PHE A 65 14.75 4.15 -5.00
CA PHE A 65 13.51 4.93 -5.05
C PHE A 65 13.01 5.14 -6.50
N LEU A 66 13.91 5.47 -7.43
CA LEU A 66 13.56 5.62 -8.85
C LEU A 66 13.05 4.31 -9.45
N PHE A 67 13.74 3.19 -9.20
CA PHE A 67 13.31 1.88 -9.71
C PHE A 67 11.96 1.45 -9.14
N SER A 68 11.73 1.68 -7.85
CA SER A 68 10.45 1.44 -7.18
C SER A 68 9.31 2.22 -7.84
N GLY A 69 9.46 3.55 -8.01
CA GLY A 69 8.47 4.38 -8.69
C GLY A 69 8.22 3.97 -10.15
N PHE A 70 9.26 3.54 -10.86
CA PHE A 70 9.13 3.02 -12.22
C PHE A 70 8.32 1.71 -12.26
N GLY A 71 8.49 0.82 -11.29
CA GLY A 71 7.69 -0.40 -11.13
C GLY A 71 6.19 -0.12 -11.00
N ILE A 72 5.82 0.92 -10.25
CA ILE A 72 4.42 1.35 -10.08
C ILE A 72 3.87 1.94 -11.39
N VAL A 73 4.54 2.96 -11.92
CA VAL A 73 3.99 3.76 -13.04
C VAL A 73 4.05 2.98 -14.36
N ALA A 74 5.17 2.34 -14.66
CA ALA A 74 5.32 1.57 -15.89
C ALA A 74 4.76 0.14 -15.74
N GLY A 75 4.88 -0.49 -14.57
CA GLY A 75 4.35 -1.83 -14.31
C GLY A 75 2.86 -1.82 -13.94
N ALA A 76 2.56 -1.60 -12.65
CA ALA A 76 1.21 -1.69 -12.10
C ALA A 76 0.19 -0.87 -12.90
N HIS A 77 0.50 0.40 -13.16
CA HIS A 77 -0.42 1.30 -13.83
C HIS A 77 -0.47 1.05 -15.35
N ARG A 78 0.63 1.22 -16.09
CA ARG A 78 0.59 1.19 -17.57
C ARG A 78 0.50 -0.21 -18.17
N LEU A 79 1.24 -1.17 -17.62
CA LEU A 79 1.32 -2.52 -18.20
C LEU A 79 0.18 -3.43 -17.72
N TRP A 80 -0.09 -3.48 -16.41
CA TRP A 80 -1.08 -4.41 -15.85
C TRP A 80 -2.50 -3.82 -15.78
N ALA A 81 -2.68 -2.60 -15.27
CA ALA A 81 -4.00 -1.99 -15.17
C ALA A 81 -4.53 -1.51 -16.52
N HIS A 82 -3.76 -0.67 -17.24
CA HIS A 82 -4.22 -0.05 -18.48
C HIS A 82 -3.82 -0.81 -19.76
N LYS A 83 -2.95 -1.82 -19.68
CA LYS A 83 -2.45 -2.60 -20.83
C LYS A 83 -2.02 -1.74 -22.03
N ALA A 84 -1.45 -0.56 -21.76
CA ALA A 84 -1.12 0.45 -22.76
C ALA A 84 -0.05 0.00 -23.77
N TYR A 85 0.75 -1.00 -23.43
CA TYR A 85 1.75 -1.59 -24.33
C TYR A 85 1.99 -3.08 -24.08
N LYS A 86 2.36 -3.82 -25.13
CA LYS A 86 2.78 -5.24 -25.03
C LYS A 86 4.27 -5.34 -24.72
N ALA A 87 4.61 -5.48 -23.45
CA ALA A 87 5.99 -5.78 -23.02
C ALA A 87 6.38 -7.24 -23.32
N LYS A 88 7.61 -7.46 -23.81
CA LYS A 88 8.23 -8.79 -23.93
C LYS A 88 8.55 -9.36 -22.55
N LEU A 89 8.66 -10.69 -22.42
CA LEU A 89 8.93 -11.39 -21.15
C LEU A 89 10.04 -10.78 -20.28
N PRO A 90 11.24 -10.42 -20.78
CA PRO A 90 12.30 -9.86 -19.91
C PRO A 90 11.89 -8.54 -19.26
N LEU A 91 11.20 -7.66 -20.00
CA LEU A 91 10.73 -6.38 -19.48
C LEU A 91 9.63 -6.56 -18.44
N ARG A 92 8.77 -7.58 -18.59
CA ARG A 92 7.74 -7.89 -17.60
C ARG A 92 8.33 -8.34 -16.26
N ILE A 93 9.34 -9.21 -16.30
CA ILE A 93 10.02 -9.70 -15.09
C ILE A 93 10.73 -8.54 -14.38
N PHE A 94 11.45 -7.70 -15.13
CA PHE A 94 12.10 -6.51 -14.58
C PHE A 94 11.12 -5.58 -13.86
N LEU A 95 9.97 -5.29 -14.49
CA LEU A 95 8.93 -4.46 -13.90
C LEU A 95 8.28 -5.11 -12.67
N MET A 96 8.17 -6.45 -12.62
CA MET A 96 7.65 -7.16 -11.44
C MET A 96 8.60 -6.99 -10.26
N VAL A 97 9.90 -7.18 -10.48
CA VAL A 97 10.91 -6.98 -9.43
C VAL A 97 10.89 -5.54 -8.93
N CYS A 98 10.79 -4.56 -9.84
CA CYS A 98 10.67 -3.15 -9.47
C CYS A 98 9.40 -2.87 -8.67
N ASN A 99 8.27 -3.51 -9.00
CA ASN A 99 7.03 -3.37 -8.22
C ASN A 99 7.15 -4.00 -6.83
N THR A 100 7.88 -5.10 -6.68
CA THR A 100 8.17 -5.67 -5.34
C THR A 100 8.97 -4.71 -4.48
N LEU A 101 9.90 -3.93 -5.06
CA LEU A 101 10.62 -2.88 -4.34
C LEU A 101 9.71 -1.71 -3.89
N ALA A 102 8.54 -1.55 -4.51
CA ALA A 102 7.59 -0.51 -4.15
C ALA A 102 6.75 -0.83 -2.91
N LEU A 103 6.59 -2.11 -2.56
CA LEU A 103 5.79 -2.56 -1.42
C LEU A 103 4.39 -1.90 -1.41
N GLN A 104 3.81 -1.70 -2.60
CA GLN A 104 2.52 -1.05 -2.83
C GLN A 104 1.39 -2.06 -3.03
#